data_AF-A0A960PPK7-F1
#
_entry.id   AF-A0A960PPK7-F1
#
_cell.length_a   1.000
_cell.length_b   1.000
_cell.length_c   1.000
_cell.angle_alpha   90.00
_cell.angle_beta   90.00
_cell.angle_gamma   90.00
#
_symmetry.space_group_name_H-M   'P 1'
#
loop_
_entity.id
_entity.type
_entity.pdbx_description
1 polymer ?
#
loop_
_entity_poly.entity_id
_entity_poly.type
_entity_poly.pdbx_seq_one_letter_code
_entity_poly.pdbx_strand_id
1 'polypeptide(L)'
;MSNSLALATVSAALAAMVDEAAQEALPAVSVKVETQRPDRISTDDGQAGVAVFLYQVSPNPSWRNEDLATRRGDGAVLRKPQAALDLFYLLSFYGDEKTQQPERLVGAVASLLHSRPLLTAQRIRDVVASHPHLAGSDLDQQVEKVRFVPLGLNLEELSKLWSVFFQTAYRLSVAFQASVVLVEAQEVPSAGLPVAQRLLYVDALSLPSLTTARAAEGREAPL
;
A
#
# COMPACT_ATOMS: atom_id res chain seq x y z
N MET A 1 9.79 -11.36 -3.24
CA MET A 1 8.46 -11.23 -3.89
C MET A 1 7.44 -10.96 -2.81
N SER A 2 6.20 -10.65 -3.15
CA SER A 2 5.14 -10.42 -2.16
C SER A 2 3.81 -10.82 -2.76
N ASN A 3 3.15 -11.81 -2.19
CA ASN A 3 1.95 -12.46 -2.69
C ASN A 3 0.66 -11.84 -2.10
N SER A 4 -0.49 -12.47 -2.35
CA SER A 4 -1.79 -11.98 -1.88
C SER A 4 -1.93 -11.85 -0.36
N LEU A 5 -1.06 -12.49 0.44
CA LEU A 5 -1.08 -12.41 1.90
C LEU A 5 -0.40 -11.14 2.45
N ALA A 6 0.21 -10.33 1.58
CA ALA A 6 0.96 -9.14 1.95
C ALA A 6 0.19 -8.19 2.87
N LEU A 7 -1.04 -7.82 2.49
CA LEU A 7 -1.86 -6.86 3.24
C LEU A 7 -2.24 -7.38 4.64
N ALA A 8 -2.59 -8.67 4.72
CA ALA A 8 -2.91 -9.31 5.99
C ALA A 8 -1.67 -9.39 6.89
N THR A 9 -0.50 -9.67 6.30
CA THR A 9 0.78 -9.71 7.00
C THR A 9 1.19 -8.34 7.53
N VAL A 10 1.02 -7.27 6.76
CA VAL A 10 1.28 -5.89 7.23
C VAL A 10 0.34 -5.53 8.39
N SER A 11 -0.93 -5.90 8.30
CA SER A 11 -1.93 -5.62 9.34
C SER A 11 -1.61 -6.35 10.65
N ALA A 12 -1.27 -7.64 10.58
CA ALA A 12 -0.87 -8.42 11.75
C ALA A 12 0.45 -7.91 12.35
N ALA A 13 1.40 -7.49 11.51
CA ALA A 13 2.67 -6.95 11.99
C ALA A 13 2.50 -5.59 12.68
N LEU A 14 1.65 -4.71 12.13
CA LEU A 14 1.29 -3.46 12.78
C LEU A 14 0.62 -3.71 14.13
N ALA A 15 -0.32 -4.66 14.20
CA ALA A 15 -0.97 -5.04 15.45
C ALA A 15 0.03 -5.56 16.49
N ALA A 16 1.00 -6.40 16.09
CA ALA A 16 2.05 -6.88 17.00
C ALA A 16 2.98 -5.75 17.50
N MET A 17 3.26 -4.74 16.67
CA MET A 17 4.01 -3.54 17.11
C MET A 17 3.19 -2.70 18.09
N VAL A 18 1.90 -2.50 17.80
CA VAL A 18 1.00 -1.78 18.70
C VAL A 18 0.85 -2.49 20.04
N ASP A 19 0.74 -3.83 20.03
CA ASP A 19 0.65 -4.63 21.25
C ASP A 19 1.91 -4.49 22.11
N GLU A 20 3.11 -4.58 21.52
CA GLU A 20 4.37 -4.35 22.23
C GLU A 20 4.39 -2.99 22.95
N ALA A 21 4.03 -1.91 22.26
CA ALA A 21 3.94 -0.57 22.86
C ALA A 21 2.87 -0.48 23.95
N ALA A 22 1.71 -1.12 23.72
CA ALA A 22 0.58 -1.06 24.62
C ALA A 22 0.85 -1.78 25.94
N GLN A 23 1.47 -2.97 25.89
CA GLN A 23 1.85 -3.73 27.09
C GLN A 23 2.93 -2.99 27.90
N GLU A 24 3.89 -2.35 27.24
CA GLU A 24 4.91 -1.54 27.92
C GLU A 24 4.31 -0.29 28.59
N ALA A 25 3.32 0.35 27.97
CA ALA A 25 2.67 1.55 28.49
C ALA A 25 1.81 1.28 29.74
N LEU A 26 1.16 0.11 29.78
CA LEU A 26 0.22 -0.28 30.83
C LEU A 26 0.56 -1.69 31.38
N PRO A 27 1.70 -1.88 32.07
CA PRO A 27 2.18 -3.20 32.48
C PRO A 27 1.28 -3.91 33.52
N ALA A 28 0.41 -3.17 34.20
CA ALA A 28 -0.52 -3.70 35.20
C ALA A 28 -1.94 -3.93 34.67
N VAL A 29 -2.19 -3.67 33.37
CA VAL A 29 -3.51 -3.76 32.75
C VAL A 29 -3.44 -4.70 31.56
N SER A 30 -4.41 -5.62 31.44
CA SER A 30 -4.50 -6.47 30.25
C SER A 30 -4.99 -5.65 29.07
N VAL A 31 -4.08 -5.21 28.21
CA VAL A 31 -4.42 -4.48 26.98
C VAL A 31 -4.73 -5.46 25.85
N LYS A 32 -5.80 -5.20 25.09
CA LYS A 32 -6.18 -6.01 23.93
C LYS A 32 -5.98 -5.21 22.63
N VAL A 33 -5.26 -5.79 21.67
CA VAL A 33 -5.12 -5.22 20.33
C VAL A 33 -5.95 -6.02 19.34
N GLU A 34 -6.83 -5.35 18.60
CA GLU A 34 -7.77 -5.99 17.68
C GLU A 34 -7.70 -5.37 16.29
N THR A 35 -7.65 -6.20 15.24
CA THR A 35 -7.64 -5.74 13.84
C THR A 35 -9.03 -5.70 13.20
N GLN A 36 -10.08 -5.76 14.03
CA GLN A 36 -11.47 -5.75 13.58
C GLN A 36 -11.94 -4.32 13.33
N ARG A 37 -13.10 -4.18 12.67
CA ARG A 37 -13.77 -2.89 12.55
C ARG A 37 -14.15 -2.36 13.94
N PRO A 38 -14.09 -1.03 14.17
CA PRO A 38 -14.42 -0.42 15.46
C PRO A 38 -15.80 -0.78 16.03
N ASP A 39 -16.81 -0.97 15.16
CA ASP A 39 -18.18 -1.35 15.52
C ASP A 39 -18.33 -2.79 16.04
N ARG A 40 -17.32 -3.65 15.82
CA ARG A 40 -17.30 -5.03 16.32
C ARG A 40 -16.55 -5.20 17.63
N ILE A 41 -15.92 -4.14 18.12
CA ILE A 41 -15.11 -4.18 19.33
C ILE A 41 -15.97 -3.70 20.50
N SER A 42 -16.42 -4.64 21.32
CA SER A 42 -17.09 -4.33 22.59
C SER A 42 -16.09 -3.73 23.56
N THR A 43 -16.51 -2.65 24.21
CA THR A 43 -15.75 -1.92 25.23
C THR A 43 -16.45 -1.94 26.59
N ASP A 44 -17.49 -2.76 26.73
CA ASP A 44 -18.40 -2.74 27.86
C ASP A 44 -17.74 -3.27 29.15
N ASP A 45 -16.67 -4.05 29.00
CA ASP A 45 -15.94 -4.65 30.12
C ASP A 45 -14.93 -3.68 30.78
N GLY A 46 -14.82 -2.44 30.30
CA GLY A 46 -13.83 -1.46 30.79
C GLY A 46 -12.38 -1.85 30.48
N GLN A 47 -12.17 -2.82 29.59
CA GLN A 47 -10.86 -3.29 29.18
C GLN A 47 -10.15 -2.23 28.31
N ALA A 48 -8.87 -1.98 28.60
CA ALA A 48 -8.03 -1.12 27.77
C ALA A 48 -7.68 -1.82 26.44
N GLY A 49 -7.61 -1.07 25.35
CA GLY A 49 -7.27 -1.65 24.07
C GLY A 49 -7.04 -0.68 22.94
N VAL A 50 -6.58 -1.25 21.82
CA VAL A 50 -6.31 -0.54 20.58
C VAL A 50 -6.93 -1.29 19.42
N ALA A 51 -7.82 -0.62 18.68
CA ALA A 51 -8.36 -1.10 17.42
C ALA A 51 -7.45 -0.65 16.27
N VAL A 52 -6.96 -1.58 15.45
CA VAL A 52 -6.14 -1.33 14.27
C VAL A 52 -6.99 -1.59 13.02
N PHE A 53 -7.60 -0.54 12.47
CA PHE A 53 -8.57 -0.67 11.39
C PHE A 53 -8.01 -0.18 10.05
N LEU A 54 -7.90 -1.09 9.06
CA LEU A 54 -7.57 -0.73 7.67
C LEU A 54 -8.82 -0.13 6.99
N TYR A 55 -8.87 1.20 6.87
CA TYR A 55 -10.06 1.91 6.35
C TYR A 55 -9.99 2.22 4.85
N GLN A 56 -8.79 2.28 4.28
CA GLN A 56 -8.60 2.60 2.87
C GLN A 56 -7.34 1.91 2.30
N VAL A 57 -7.42 1.53 1.03
CA VAL A 57 -6.30 1.06 0.22
C VAL A 57 -6.28 1.90 -1.07
N SER A 58 -5.13 2.44 -1.45
CA SER A 58 -4.99 3.19 -2.71
C SER A 58 -3.74 2.76 -3.49
N PRO A 59 -3.72 2.93 -4.82
CA PRO A 59 -2.49 2.73 -5.59
C PRO A 59 -1.41 3.71 -5.15
N ASN A 60 -0.17 3.23 -5.02
CA ASN A 60 0.98 4.07 -4.71
C ASN A 60 1.37 4.91 -5.95
N PRO A 61 1.37 6.26 -5.87
CA PRO A 61 1.58 7.10 -7.04
C PRO A 61 3.01 7.02 -7.62
N SER A 62 4.00 6.65 -6.81
CA SER A 62 5.41 6.55 -7.23
C SER A 62 5.71 5.24 -7.94
N TRP A 63 5.05 4.14 -7.55
CA TRP A 63 5.30 2.80 -8.09
C TRP A 63 4.26 2.31 -9.09
N ARG A 64 3.10 2.97 -9.23
CA ARG A 64 2.00 2.51 -10.11
C ARG A 64 2.38 2.34 -11.60
N ASN A 65 3.46 2.96 -12.05
CA ASN A 65 3.91 2.94 -13.45
C ASN A 65 5.08 1.99 -13.72
N GLU A 66 5.60 1.30 -12.69
CA GLU A 66 6.67 0.30 -12.86
C GLU A 66 6.18 -0.94 -13.64
N ASP A 67 4.87 -1.14 -13.77
CA ASP A 67 4.26 -2.37 -14.31
C ASP A 67 3.86 -2.29 -15.80
N LEU A 68 4.69 -1.65 -16.65
CA LEU A 68 4.44 -1.53 -18.10
C LEU A 68 5.49 -2.32 -18.92
N ALA A 69 5.19 -3.11 -19.96
CA ALA A 69 4.00 -3.90 -20.25
C ALA A 69 4.22 -5.35 -19.77
N THR A 70 3.25 -5.92 -19.06
CA THR A 70 3.36 -7.25 -18.45
C THR A 70 3.09 -8.40 -19.42
N ARG A 71 2.49 -8.11 -20.59
CA ARG A 71 2.12 -9.10 -21.59
C ARG A 71 2.58 -8.70 -22.99
N ARG A 72 2.86 -9.72 -23.80
CA ARG A 72 3.05 -9.59 -25.26
C ARG A 72 1.71 -9.42 -25.97
N GLY A 73 1.78 -9.08 -27.26
CA GLY A 73 0.61 -9.05 -28.14
C GLY A 73 -0.10 -10.40 -28.31
N ASP A 74 0.55 -11.51 -27.99
CA ASP A 74 -0.03 -12.87 -27.96
C ASP A 74 -0.63 -13.25 -26.58
N GLY A 75 -0.59 -12.33 -25.60
CA GLY A 75 -1.10 -12.55 -24.24
C GLY A 75 -0.13 -13.25 -23.28
N ALA A 76 1.04 -13.71 -23.74
CA ALA A 76 2.06 -14.33 -22.89
C ALA A 76 2.67 -13.32 -21.91
N VAL A 77 2.91 -13.77 -20.68
CA VAL A 77 3.46 -12.96 -19.58
C VAL A 77 4.94 -12.68 -19.84
N LEU A 78 5.33 -11.40 -19.94
CA LEU A 78 6.72 -10.95 -20.08
C LEU A 78 7.39 -10.71 -18.72
N ARG A 79 6.63 -10.13 -17.79
CA ARG A 79 7.02 -9.79 -16.43
C ARG A 79 5.83 -10.07 -15.54
N LYS A 80 6.07 -10.51 -14.30
CA LYS A 80 5.00 -10.70 -13.33
C LYS A 80 4.31 -9.35 -13.08
N PRO A 81 2.99 -9.24 -13.28
CA PRO A 81 2.24 -8.06 -12.88
C PRO A 81 2.39 -7.79 -11.38
N GLN A 82 2.53 -6.51 -11.03
CA GLN A 82 2.73 -6.06 -9.65
C GLN A 82 1.86 -4.84 -9.36
N ALA A 83 0.96 -4.97 -8.38
CA ALA A 83 0.20 -3.85 -7.84
C ALA A 83 1.00 -3.20 -6.70
N ALA A 84 1.24 -1.90 -6.80
CA ALA A 84 1.82 -1.11 -5.72
C ALA A 84 0.74 -0.38 -4.94
N LEU A 85 0.65 -0.63 -3.64
CA LEU A 85 -0.44 -0.19 -2.78
C LEU A 85 0.07 0.57 -1.56
N ASP A 86 -0.69 1.59 -1.17
CA ASP A 86 -0.61 2.27 0.12
C ASP A 86 -1.81 1.85 0.98
N LEU A 87 -1.54 1.49 2.22
CA LEU A 87 -2.56 1.03 3.18
C LEU A 87 -2.77 2.11 4.25
N PHE A 88 -4.02 2.44 4.55
CA PHE A 88 -4.36 3.52 5.47
C PHE A 88 -5.07 2.94 6.69
N TYR A 89 -4.43 3.05 7.85
CA TYR A 89 -4.90 2.52 9.12
C TYR A 89 -5.40 3.64 10.03
N LEU A 90 -6.53 3.38 10.70
CA LEU A 90 -7.04 4.18 11.81
C LEU A 90 -6.82 3.37 13.09
N LEU A 91 -6.01 3.92 14.00
CA LEU A 91 -5.75 3.34 15.30
C LEU A 91 -6.65 4.05 16.31
N SER A 92 -7.53 3.31 16.97
CA SER A 92 -8.49 3.87 17.93
C SER A 92 -8.28 3.28 19.31
N PHE A 93 -8.19 4.15 20.32
CA PHE A 93 -7.78 3.80 21.67
C PHE A 93 -8.96 3.90 22.62
N TYR A 94 -9.06 2.95 23.54
CA TYR A 94 -10.12 2.88 24.53
C TYR A 94 -9.61 2.30 25.85
N GLY A 95 -10.31 2.60 26.93
CA GLY A 95 -9.95 2.22 28.29
C GLY A 95 -10.54 3.19 29.30
N ASP A 96 -10.06 3.14 30.53
CA ASP A 96 -10.48 4.05 31.59
C ASP A 96 -9.95 5.47 31.37
N GLU A 97 -10.87 6.39 31.06
CA GLU A 97 -10.59 7.81 30.85
C GLU A 97 -10.15 8.53 32.13
N LYS A 98 -10.56 8.05 33.32
CA LYS A 98 -10.16 8.68 34.60
C LYS A 98 -8.67 8.55 34.86
N THR A 99 -8.09 7.44 34.38
CA THR A 99 -6.65 7.16 34.46
C THR A 99 -5.92 7.46 33.15
N GLN A 100 -6.59 8.10 32.19
CA GLN A 100 -6.05 8.55 30.90
C GLN A 100 -5.39 7.40 30.12
N GLN A 101 -5.98 6.21 30.19
CA GLN A 101 -5.44 5.05 29.48
C GLN A 101 -5.39 5.28 27.96
N PRO A 102 -6.44 5.83 27.30
CA PRO A 102 -6.37 6.10 25.87
C PRO A 102 -5.20 7.03 25.49
N GLU A 103 -4.99 8.12 26.21
CA GLU A 103 -3.92 9.10 25.93
C GLU A 103 -2.53 8.50 26.14
N ARG A 104 -2.36 7.70 27.20
CA ARG A 104 -1.10 6.99 27.47
C ARG A 104 -0.78 5.98 26.36
N LEU A 105 -1.78 5.24 25.89
CA LEU A 105 -1.62 4.30 24.79
C LEU A 105 -1.26 5.01 23.48
N VAL A 106 -1.92 6.13 23.16
CA VAL A 106 -1.58 6.95 21.98
C VAL A 106 -0.13 7.40 22.05
N GLY A 107 0.31 7.92 23.20
CA GLY A 107 1.68 8.39 23.38
C GLY A 107 2.71 7.29 23.17
N ALA A 108 2.46 6.10 23.72
CA ALA A 108 3.35 4.95 23.57
C ALA A 108 3.44 4.45 22.12
N VAL A 109 2.29 4.27 21.46
CA VAL A 109 2.23 3.83 20.07
C VAL A 109 2.86 4.85 19.13
N ALA A 110 2.60 6.15 19.33
CA ALA A 110 3.20 7.22 18.55
C ALA A 110 4.74 7.24 18.71
N SER A 111 5.24 7.07 19.94
CA SER A 111 6.68 6.98 20.21
C SER A 111 7.32 5.77 19.54
N LEU A 112 6.71 4.59 19.64
CA LEU A 112 7.22 3.37 19.02
C LEU A 112 7.24 3.49 17.49
N LEU A 113 6.13 3.90 16.88
CA LEU A 113 6.06 3.99 15.42
C LEU A 113 6.93 5.12 14.86
N HIS A 114 7.17 6.19 15.63
CA HIS A 114 8.11 7.23 15.23
C HIS A 114 9.58 6.76 15.31
N SER A 115 9.94 6.00 16.35
CA SER A 115 11.31 5.51 16.54
C SER A 115 11.64 4.27 15.68
N ARG A 116 10.64 3.43 15.40
CA ARG A 116 10.78 2.18 14.63
C ARG A 116 9.69 2.09 13.54
N PRO A 117 9.70 2.99 12.53
CA PRO A 117 8.65 3.03 11.51
C PRO A 117 8.76 1.90 10.46
N LEU A 118 9.89 1.19 10.41
CA LEU A 118 10.17 0.20 9.36
C LEU A 118 9.75 -1.21 9.78
N LEU A 119 8.98 -1.87 8.93
CA LEU A 119 8.69 -3.30 9.06
C LEU A 119 9.88 -4.12 8.55
N THR A 120 10.55 -4.83 9.46
CA THR A 120 11.73 -5.63 9.14
C THR A 120 11.36 -7.03 8.68
N ALA A 121 12.22 -7.64 7.86
CA ALA A 121 12.06 -9.03 7.41
C ALA A 121 11.96 -10.02 8.59
N GLN A 122 12.70 -9.79 9.67
CA GLN A 122 12.62 -10.63 10.86
C GLN A 122 11.24 -10.54 11.52
N ARG A 123 10.73 -9.32 11.72
CA ARG A 123 9.40 -9.12 12.30
C ARG A 123 8.30 -9.75 11.45
N ILE A 124 8.41 -9.67 10.12
CA ILE A 124 7.49 -10.34 9.20
C ILE A 124 7.49 -11.85 9.43
N ARG A 125 8.67 -12.48 9.50
CA ARG A 125 8.79 -13.92 9.76
C ARG A 125 8.21 -14.32 11.11
N ASP A 126 8.46 -13.54 12.16
CA ASP A 126 7.93 -13.79 13.50
C ASP A 126 6.39 -13.74 13.52
N VAL A 127 5.81 -12.77 12.80
CA VAL A 127 4.35 -12.62 12.66
C VAL A 127 3.76 -13.77 11.87
N VAL A 128 4.38 -14.15 10.74
CA VAL A 128 3.93 -15.30 9.93
C VAL A 128 3.99 -16.61 10.73
N ALA A 129 5.04 -16.81 11.53
CA ALA A 129 5.19 -17.99 12.36
C ALA A 129 4.13 -18.07 13.48
N SER A 130 3.66 -16.94 14.00
CA SER A 130 2.64 -16.87 15.05
C SER A 130 1.19 -16.89 14.52
N HIS A 131 0.99 -16.75 13.20
CA HIS A 131 -0.34 -16.65 12.59
C HIS A 131 -0.52 -17.69 11.48
N PRO A 132 -1.13 -18.87 11.76
CA PRO A 132 -1.25 -19.96 10.80
C PRO A 132 -1.95 -19.60 9.48
N HIS A 133 -2.89 -18.65 9.51
CA HIS A 133 -3.60 -18.16 8.32
C HIS A 133 -2.74 -17.28 7.40
N LEU A 134 -1.54 -16.86 7.85
CA LEU A 134 -0.55 -16.13 7.06
C LEU A 134 0.56 -17.05 6.53
N ALA A 135 0.46 -18.36 6.76
CA ALA A 135 1.44 -19.33 6.28
C ALA A 135 1.64 -19.21 4.76
N GLY A 136 2.90 -19.07 4.34
CA GLY A 136 3.27 -18.88 2.94
C GLY A 136 3.34 -17.43 2.49
N SER A 137 3.16 -16.44 3.37
CA SER A 137 3.48 -15.05 3.06
C SER A 137 4.98 -14.90 2.79
N ASP A 138 5.32 -14.24 1.67
CA ASP A 138 6.68 -13.98 1.21
C ASP A 138 7.05 -12.49 1.28
N LEU A 139 6.24 -11.66 1.96
CA LEU A 139 6.43 -10.20 2.10
C LEU A 139 7.84 -9.81 2.59
N ASP A 140 8.52 -10.68 3.35
CA ASP A 140 9.88 -10.43 3.84
C ASP A 140 10.94 -10.41 2.73
N GLN A 141 10.59 -10.90 1.53
CA GLN A 141 11.41 -10.89 0.32
C GLN A 141 11.08 -9.71 -0.61
N GLN A 142 10.21 -8.79 -0.20
CA GLN A 142 9.93 -7.57 -0.96
C GLN A 142 11.18 -6.68 -1.00
N VAL A 143 11.41 -6.02 -2.15
CA VAL A 143 12.58 -5.12 -2.34
C VAL A 143 12.47 -3.89 -1.44
N GLU A 144 11.34 -3.19 -1.49
CA GLU A 144 11.06 -2.04 -0.63
C GLU A 144 10.56 -2.50 0.73
N LYS A 145 11.06 -1.89 1.81
CA LYS A 145 10.55 -2.17 3.16
C LYS A 145 9.31 -1.32 3.41
N VAL A 146 8.27 -1.95 3.95
CA VAL A 146 7.06 -1.24 4.37
C VAL A 146 7.40 -0.30 5.52
N ARG A 147 7.00 0.97 5.41
CA ARG A 147 7.15 2.00 6.44
C ARG A 147 5.79 2.50 6.90
N PHE A 148 5.62 2.62 8.21
CA PHE A 148 4.49 3.27 8.83
C PHE A 148 4.79 4.76 9.04
N VAL A 149 3.93 5.64 8.52
CA VAL A 149 4.08 7.09 8.61
C VAL A 149 2.78 7.69 9.16
N PRO A 150 2.83 8.60 10.14
CA PRO A 150 1.61 9.23 10.65
C PRO A 150 0.93 10.07 9.57
N LEU A 151 -0.40 10.02 9.55
CA LEU A 151 -1.25 10.84 8.69
C LEU A 151 -1.96 11.89 9.54
N GLY A 152 -1.78 13.16 9.17
CA GLY A 152 -2.45 14.28 9.83
C GLY A 152 -3.89 14.41 9.37
N LEU A 153 -4.79 13.58 9.91
CA LEU A 153 -6.23 13.74 9.73
C LEU A 153 -6.75 14.84 10.66
N ASN A 154 -7.54 15.75 10.10
CA ASN A 154 -8.23 16.78 10.87
C ASN A 154 -9.53 16.23 11.49
N LEU A 155 -10.17 17.03 12.35
CA LEU A 155 -11.40 16.62 13.04
C LEU A 155 -12.56 16.34 12.07
N GLU A 156 -12.68 17.06 10.96
CA GLU A 156 -13.73 16.85 9.97
C GLU A 156 -13.56 15.49 9.28
N GLU A 157 -12.33 15.15 8.88
CA GLU A 157 -11.99 13.87 8.25
C GLU A 157 -12.24 12.71 9.21
N LEU A 158 -11.80 12.85 10.47
CA LEU A 158 -12.07 11.86 11.52
C LEU A 158 -13.57 11.70 11.77
N SER A 159 -14.32 12.81 11.85
CA SER A 159 -15.78 12.78 12.03
C SER A 159 -16.48 12.07 10.86
N LYS A 160 -16.04 12.31 9.63
CA LYS A 160 -16.55 11.61 8.44
C LYS A 160 -16.27 10.11 8.50
N LEU A 161 -15.04 9.71 8.86
CA LEU A 161 -14.70 8.28 9.01
C LEU A 161 -15.57 7.60 10.06
N TRP A 162 -15.79 8.27 11.20
CA TRP A 162 -16.61 7.73 12.29
C TRP A 162 -18.11 7.69 11.97
N SER A 163 -18.62 8.59 11.13
CA SER A 163 -20.05 8.62 10.76
C SER A 163 -20.52 7.39 9.98
N VAL A 164 -19.59 6.60 9.42
CA VAL A 164 -19.89 5.33 8.73
C VAL A 164 -20.29 4.23 9.73
N PHE A 165 -19.89 4.33 11.00
CA PHE A 165 -20.20 3.34 12.02
C PHE A 165 -21.51 3.70 12.73
N PHE A 166 -22.55 2.93 12.44
CA PHE A 166 -23.85 3.12 13.08
C PHE A 166 -23.76 2.76 14.58
N GLN A 167 -24.28 3.65 15.44
CA GLN A 167 -24.32 3.46 16.90
C GLN A 167 -22.96 3.23 17.59
N THR A 168 -21.85 3.58 16.95
CA THR A 168 -20.52 3.50 17.57
C THR A 168 -20.07 4.89 17.99
N ALA A 169 -19.77 5.06 19.29
CA ALA A 169 -19.26 6.33 19.80
C ALA A 169 -17.86 6.63 19.25
N TYR A 170 -17.57 7.91 19.04
CA TYR A 170 -16.22 8.36 18.67
C TYR A 170 -15.20 7.95 19.73
N ARG A 171 -14.05 7.45 19.28
CA ARG A 171 -12.90 7.12 20.15
C ARG A 171 -11.68 7.93 19.73
N LEU A 172 -10.83 8.27 20.70
CA LEU A 172 -9.54 8.91 20.44
C LEU A 172 -8.77 8.09 19.41
N SER A 173 -8.36 8.72 18.30
CA SER A 173 -7.80 8.02 17.16
C SER A 173 -6.64 8.77 16.51
N VAL A 174 -5.72 8.02 15.91
CA VAL A 174 -4.64 8.52 15.06
C VAL A 174 -4.57 7.68 13.78
N ALA A 175 -4.14 8.27 12.67
CA ALA A 175 -4.03 7.56 11.40
C ALA A 175 -2.57 7.32 11.00
N PHE A 176 -2.31 6.20 10.34
CA PHE A 176 -1.01 5.82 9.81
C PHE A 176 -1.14 5.26 8.40
N GLN A 177 -0.20 5.63 7.52
CA GLN A 177 -0.02 5.04 6.21
C GLN A 177 1.07 3.98 6.27
N ALA A 178 0.81 2.79 5.74
CA ALA A 178 1.85 1.80 5.43
C ALA A 178 2.17 1.88 3.93
N SER A 179 3.44 2.19 3.60
CA SER A 179 3.89 2.37 2.22
C SER A 179 5.32 1.84 2.01
N VAL A 180 5.68 1.23 0.89
CA VAL A 180 4.83 0.70 -0.19
C VAL A 180 4.63 -0.80 -0.01
N VAL A 181 3.43 -1.31 -0.29
CA VAL A 181 3.12 -2.75 -0.29
C VAL A 181 2.95 -3.19 -1.72
N LEU A 182 3.87 -4.05 -2.19
CA LEU A 182 3.85 -4.62 -3.53
C LEU A 182 3.10 -5.96 -3.48
N VAL A 183 2.23 -6.21 -4.43
CA VAL A 183 1.48 -7.47 -4.54
C VAL A 183 1.64 -7.99 -5.96
N GLU A 184 2.33 -9.12 -6.08
CA GLU A 184 2.63 -9.77 -7.35
C GLU A 184 1.62 -10.88 -7.66
N ALA A 185 1.28 -11.01 -8.94
CA ALA A 185 0.49 -12.13 -9.42
C ALA A 185 1.31 -13.44 -9.40
N GLN A 186 0.63 -14.56 -9.14
CA GLN A 186 1.23 -15.90 -9.24
C GLN A 186 1.32 -16.38 -10.70
N GLU A 187 1.96 -15.59 -11.55
CA GLU A 187 2.20 -15.92 -12.95
C GLU A 187 3.69 -16.20 -13.19
N VAL A 188 4.00 -17.08 -14.14
CA VAL A 188 5.38 -17.39 -14.53
C VAL A 188 5.68 -16.64 -15.82
N PRO A 189 6.64 -15.70 -15.82
CA PRO A 189 7.04 -15.01 -17.04
C PRO A 189 7.70 -15.95 -18.05
N SER A 190 7.42 -15.72 -19.33
CA SER A 190 8.07 -16.37 -20.46
C SER A 190 9.06 -15.41 -21.13
N ALA A 191 10.33 -15.82 -21.20
CA ALA A 191 11.40 -15.00 -21.76
C ALA A 191 11.17 -14.67 -23.24
N GLY A 192 11.54 -13.45 -23.64
CA GLY A 192 11.60 -13.02 -25.04
C GLY A 192 12.42 -13.98 -25.89
N LEU A 193 11.99 -14.24 -27.13
CA LEU A 193 12.96 -14.70 -28.13
C LEU A 193 14.00 -13.58 -28.29
N PRO A 194 15.32 -13.89 -28.28
CA PRO A 194 16.33 -12.88 -28.48
C PRO A 194 16.19 -12.27 -29.88
N VAL A 195 16.57 -11.00 -30.02
CA VAL A 195 16.63 -10.35 -31.34
C VAL A 195 17.66 -11.09 -32.19
N ALA A 196 17.20 -11.85 -33.17
CA ALA A 196 18.08 -12.66 -34.01
C ALA A 196 18.93 -11.80 -34.96
N GLN A 197 18.33 -10.77 -35.56
CA GLN A 197 19.00 -9.85 -36.48
C GLN A 197 18.44 -8.44 -36.31
N ARG A 198 19.32 -7.43 -36.37
CA ARG A 198 18.94 -6.02 -36.43
C ARG A 198 19.06 -5.57 -37.89
N LEU A 199 17.93 -5.29 -38.53
CA LEU A 199 17.91 -4.75 -39.88
C LEU A 199 17.72 -3.24 -39.80
N LEU A 200 18.76 -2.50 -40.18
CA LEU A 200 18.72 -1.04 -40.28
C LEU A 200 18.79 -0.67 -41.75
N TYR A 201 17.74 -0.02 -42.25
CA TYR A 201 17.71 0.57 -43.58
C TYR A 201 17.71 2.08 -43.42
N VAL A 202 18.63 2.75 -44.12
CA VAL A 202 18.68 4.21 -44.22
C VAL A 202 18.35 4.56 -45.64
N ASP A 203 17.25 5.28 -45.84
CA ASP A 203 16.89 5.85 -47.13
C ASP A 203 16.97 7.37 -47.03
N ALA A 204 17.55 8.00 -48.04
CA ALA A 204 17.62 9.45 -48.09
C ALA A 204 16.26 9.96 -48.56
N LEU A 205 15.49 10.57 -47.65
CA LEU A 205 14.28 11.30 -48.00
C LEU A 205 14.66 12.40 -48.99
N SER A 206 14.36 12.18 -50.26
CA SER A 206 14.46 13.22 -51.29
C SER A 206 13.40 14.27 -50.99
N LEU A 207 13.85 15.53 -50.86
CA LEU A 207 12.92 16.65 -50.76
C LEU A 207 12.03 16.65 -52.01
N PRO A 208 10.71 16.81 -51.88
CA PRO A 208 9.83 16.88 -53.04
C PRO A 208 10.28 18.03 -53.93
N SER A 209 10.79 17.71 -55.12
CA SER A 209 11.15 18.71 -56.13
C SER A 209 10.00 18.88 -57.10
N LEU A 210 9.60 20.12 -57.34
CA LEU A 210 8.58 20.42 -58.34
C LEU A 210 9.19 20.29 -59.74
N THR A 211 8.96 19.15 -60.40
CA THR A 211 9.57 18.83 -61.70
C THR A 211 8.96 19.63 -62.85
N THR A 212 7.66 19.92 -62.77
CA THR A 212 6.94 20.75 -63.74
C THR A 212 5.78 21.47 -63.07
N ALA A 213 5.65 22.77 -63.31
CA ALA A 213 4.39 23.50 -63.19
C ALA A 213 3.92 23.87 -64.60
N ARG A 214 2.62 23.76 -64.87
CA ARG A 214 2.00 24.20 -66.12
C ARG A 214 0.72 24.95 -65.80
N ALA A 215 0.52 26.08 -66.46
CA ALA A 215 -0.73 26.82 -66.40
C ALA A 215 -1.83 26.00 -67.07
N ALA A 216 -3.04 26.03 -66.51
CA ALA A 216 -4.17 25.27 -67.05
C ALA A 216 -4.55 25.72 -68.48
N GLU A 217 -4.25 26.97 -68.84
CA GLU A 217 -4.65 27.62 -70.10
C GLU A 217 -3.67 27.39 -71.27
N GLY A 218 -2.53 26.73 -71.06
CA GLY A 218 -1.58 26.39 -72.12
C GLY A 218 -0.15 26.83 -71.86
N ARG A 219 0.75 26.49 -72.80
CA ARG A 219 2.21 26.53 -72.59
C ARG A 219 2.84 27.93 -72.54
N GLU A 220 2.11 28.95 -72.98
CA GLU A 220 2.56 30.36 -73.03
C GLU A 220 1.84 31.26 -72.01
N ALA A 221 0.91 30.71 -71.22
CA ALA A 221 0.25 31.44 -70.15
C ALA A 221 1.17 31.52 -68.91
N PRO A 222 1.13 32.63 -68.14
CA PRO A 222 1.88 32.73 -66.90
C PRO A 222 1.49 31.62 -65.92
N LEU A 223 2.49 31.08 -65.23
CA LEU A 223 2.31 30.12 -64.13
C LEU A 223 1.73 30.78 -62.89
#